data_AF-C7SFP4-F1
#
_entry.id   AF-C7SFP4-F1
#
_cell.length_a   1.000
_cell.length_b   1.000
_cell.length_c   1.000
_cell.angle_alpha   90.00
_cell.angle_beta   90.00
_cell.angle_gamma   90.00
#
_symmetry.space_group_name_H-M   'P 1'
#
loop_
_entity.id
_entity.type
_entity.pdbx_description
1 polymer ?
#
loop_
_entity_poly.entity_id
_entity_poly.type
_entity_poly.pdbx_seq_one_letter_code
_entity_poly.pdbx_strand_id
1 'polypeptide(L)'
;MQDGRIRLAAGAALLGSRFRPRLREVTQPLLRDLARQTSATAFLSTLEGDECVVIAVAEPDTGILRVGYRIGTRHPVSRGAAGIAILAGHPPSDTDTEAIRRAREDGFSITAGELEHGAVGVAASVRSPLDHEGVGFESSVGVVAIEGLDADVAASAVVATAARINSLLDT
;
A
#
# COMPACT_ATOMS: atom_id res chain seq x y z
N MET A 1 -28.08 3.57 -28.22
CA MET A 1 -26.72 3.59 -27.62
C MET A 1 -26.63 2.35 -26.74
N GLN A 2 -25.77 1.41 -27.10
CA GLN A 2 -25.71 0.07 -26.50
C GLN A 2 -24.79 0.12 -25.27
N ASP A 3 -25.32 -0.21 -24.10
CA ASP A 3 -24.54 -0.28 -22.85
C ASP A 3 -23.49 -1.41 -22.94
N GLY A 4 -22.24 -1.03 -23.17
CA GLY A 4 -21.07 -1.91 -23.21
C GLY A 4 -20.75 -2.48 -21.83
N ARG A 5 -21.53 -3.46 -21.37
CA ARG A 5 -21.26 -4.15 -20.11
C ARG A 5 -20.10 -5.12 -20.28
N ILE A 6 -18.95 -4.76 -19.73
CA ILE A 6 -17.81 -5.67 -19.57
C ILE A 6 -18.13 -6.61 -18.40
N ARG A 7 -18.00 -7.92 -18.62
CA ARG A 7 -18.14 -8.95 -17.56
C ARG A 7 -16.82 -9.63 -17.35
N LEU A 8 -16.33 -9.63 -16.11
CA LEU A 8 -15.18 -10.44 -15.73
C LEU A 8 -15.53 -11.93 -15.95
N ALA A 9 -14.74 -12.62 -16.75
CA ALA A 9 -14.91 -14.04 -17.03
C ALA A 9 -14.43 -14.89 -15.83
N ALA A 10 -14.85 -16.16 -15.79
CA ALA A 10 -14.50 -17.09 -14.72
C ALA A 10 -12.98 -17.21 -14.46
N GLY A 11 -12.14 -17.00 -15.48
CA GLY A 11 -10.68 -16.97 -15.33
C GLY A 11 -10.17 -15.88 -14.40
N ALA A 12 -10.69 -14.65 -14.50
CA ALA A 12 -10.31 -13.55 -13.61
C ALA A 12 -10.73 -13.81 -12.16
N ALA A 13 -11.92 -14.39 -11.97
CA ALA A 13 -12.39 -14.80 -10.65
C ALA A 13 -11.52 -15.91 -10.04
N LEU A 14 -11.12 -16.91 -10.85
CA LEU A 14 -10.25 -18.00 -10.43
C LEU A 14 -8.84 -17.50 -10.09
N LEU A 15 -8.28 -16.57 -10.87
CA LEU A 15 -6.98 -15.95 -10.58
C LEU A 15 -7.01 -15.17 -9.27
N GLY A 16 -8.00 -14.28 -9.10
CA GLY A 16 -8.20 -13.52 -7.86
C GLY A 16 -8.42 -14.43 -6.64
N SER A 17 -9.11 -15.57 -6.81
CA SER A 17 -9.35 -16.55 -5.75
C SER A 17 -8.08 -17.27 -5.27
N ARG A 18 -7.03 -17.35 -6.11
CA ARG A 18 -5.76 -18.02 -5.78
C ARG A 18 -4.67 -17.05 -5.35
N PHE A 19 -4.61 -15.89 -5.98
CA PHE A 19 -3.59 -14.87 -5.69
C PHE A 19 -3.83 -14.19 -4.33
N ARG A 20 -5.07 -13.76 -4.06
CA ARG A 20 -5.39 -12.99 -2.85
C ARG A 20 -5.13 -13.74 -1.54
N PRO A 21 -5.47 -15.05 -1.40
CA PRO A 21 -5.13 -15.80 -0.19
C PRO A 21 -3.62 -15.96 0.02
N ARG A 22 -2.85 -16.29 -1.04
CA ARG A 22 -1.39 -16.44 -0.96
C ARG A 22 -0.72 -15.11 -0.60
N LEU A 23 -1.10 -14.01 -1.24
CA LEU A 23 -0.59 -12.68 -0.92
C LEU A 23 -0.87 -12.32 0.54
N ARG A 24 -2.08 -12.58 1.04
CA ARG A 24 -2.43 -12.32 2.44
C ARG A 24 -1.61 -13.20 3.39
N GLU A 25 -1.45 -14.48 3.10
CA GLU A 25 -0.68 -15.42 3.92
C GLU A 25 0.77 -14.97 4.08
N VAL A 26 1.38 -14.49 3.00
CA VAL A 26 2.76 -14.02 2.96
C VAL A 26 2.92 -12.65 3.63
N THR A 27 1.98 -11.72 3.42
CA THR A 27 2.12 -10.34 3.89
C THR A 27 1.65 -10.15 5.33
N GLN A 28 0.70 -10.93 5.82
CA GLN A 28 0.14 -10.74 7.17
C GLN A 28 1.17 -10.85 8.30
N PRO A 29 2.13 -11.80 8.31
CA PRO A 29 3.21 -11.81 9.31
C PRO A 29 4.07 -10.56 9.27
N LEU A 30 4.43 -10.10 8.07
CA LEU A 30 5.25 -8.91 7.86
C LEU A 30 4.54 -7.64 8.35
N LEU A 31 3.23 -7.52 8.08
CA LEU A 31 2.42 -6.40 8.58
C LEU A 31 2.32 -6.40 10.11
N ARG A 32 2.23 -7.57 10.76
CA ARG A 32 2.23 -7.66 12.23
C ARG A 32 3.56 -7.22 12.83
N ASP A 33 4.67 -7.61 12.22
CA ASP A 33 6.00 -7.20 12.66
C ASP A 33 6.18 -5.68 12.47
N LEU A 34 5.75 -5.15 11.33
CA LEU A 34 5.78 -3.72 11.02
C LEU A 34 4.92 -2.91 12.01
N ALA A 35 3.69 -3.35 12.28
CA ALA A 35 2.79 -2.70 13.23
C ALA A 35 3.40 -2.65 14.64
N ARG A 36 4.02 -3.76 15.08
CA ARG A 36 4.68 -3.85 16.38
C ARG A 36 5.91 -2.95 16.46
N GLN A 37 6.76 -2.96 15.43
CA GLN A 37 7.98 -2.17 15.39
C GLN A 37 7.71 -0.67 15.42
N THR A 38 6.63 -0.23 14.76
CA THR A 38 6.27 1.18 14.62
C THR A 38 5.23 1.65 15.64
N SER A 39 4.65 0.74 16.43
CA SER A 39 3.49 1.01 17.29
C SER A 39 2.33 1.69 16.56
N ALA A 40 2.14 1.35 15.27
CA ALA A 40 1.18 1.99 14.38
C ALA A 40 0.39 0.95 13.57
N THR A 41 -0.75 1.34 13.01
CA THR A 41 -1.55 0.44 12.17
C THR A 41 -0.82 0.24 10.84
N ALA A 42 -0.38 -0.99 10.57
CA ALA A 42 0.24 -1.36 9.31
C ALA A 42 -0.80 -1.81 8.29
N PHE A 43 -0.57 -1.51 7.02
CA PHE A 43 -1.47 -1.87 5.93
C PHE A 43 -0.73 -2.22 4.65
N LEU A 44 -1.43 -2.95 3.78
CA LEU A 44 -1.08 -3.14 2.37
C LEU A 44 -2.25 -2.62 1.53
N SER A 45 -1.93 -1.80 0.54
CA SER A 45 -2.90 -1.25 -0.40
C SER A 45 -2.48 -1.51 -1.84
N THR A 46 -3.45 -1.60 -2.73
CA THR A 46 -3.26 -1.78 -4.17
C THR A 46 -3.90 -0.65 -4.96
N LEU A 47 -3.42 -0.40 -6.17
CA LEU A 47 -4.09 0.47 -7.13
C LEU A 47 -5.28 -0.26 -7.76
N GLU A 48 -6.45 0.37 -7.76
CA GLU A 48 -7.62 -0.06 -8.54
C GLU A 48 -8.19 1.16 -9.28
N GLY A 49 -7.89 1.29 -10.57
CA GLY A 49 -8.26 2.48 -11.33
C GLY A 49 -7.50 3.71 -10.84
N ASP A 50 -8.23 4.73 -10.39
CA ASP A 50 -7.70 5.96 -9.80
C ASP A 50 -7.75 5.96 -8.26
N GLU A 51 -8.06 4.81 -7.65
CA GLU A 51 -8.17 4.66 -6.20
C GLU A 51 -7.10 3.74 -5.62
N CYS A 52 -6.67 4.08 -4.41
CA CYS A 52 -5.90 3.20 -3.55
C CYS A 52 -6.87 2.43 -2.65
N VAL A 53 -6.73 1.11 -2.62
CA VAL A 53 -7.63 0.20 -1.89
C VAL A 53 -6.85 -0.62 -0.89
N VAL A 54 -7.24 -0.56 0.38
CA VAL A 54 -6.61 -1.33 1.44
C VAL A 54 -7.05 -2.80 1.36
N ILE A 55 -6.09 -3.71 1.25
CA ILE A 55 -6.36 -5.16 1.06
C ILE A 55 -5.90 -6.03 2.23
N ALA A 56 -5.00 -5.52 3.08
CA ALA A 56 -4.61 -6.17 4.32
C ALA A 56 -4.24 -5.14 5.38
N VAL A 57 -4.46 -5.48 6.65
CA VAL A 57 -4.19 -4.62 7.82
C VAL A 57 -3.66 -5.47 8.96
N ALA A 58 -2.75 -4.91 9.76
CA ALA A 58 -2.38 -5.39 11.07
C ALA A 58 -2.33 -4.22 12.06
N GLU A 59 -2.95 -4.39 13.22
CA GLU A 59 -2.93 -3.40 14.30
C GLU A 59 -1.84 -3.76 15.31
N PRO A 60 -1.25 -2.77 16.01
CA PRO A 60 -0.33 -3.04 17.11
C PRO A 60 -1.08 -3.73 18.27
N ASP A 61 -0.37 -4.56 19.03
CA ASP A 61 -0.93 -5.26 20.20
C ASP A 61 -1.31 -4.28 21.34
N THR A 62 -0.79 -3.05 21.29
CA THR A 62 -0.95 -1.99 22.29
C THR A 62 -1.56 -0.74 21.66
N GLY A 63 -2.51 -0.09 22.35
CA GLY A 63 -3.11 1.18 21.93
C GLY A 63 -4.65 1.21 22.01
N ILE A 64 -5.20 2.32 22.52
CA ILE A 64 -6.65 2.53 22.69
C ILE A 64 -7.27 3.18 21.44
N LEU A 65 -6.49 3.99 20.71
CA LEU A 65 -6.94 4.77 19.57
C LEU A 65 -6.47 4.11 18.28
N ARG A 66 -7.41 3.55 17.52
CA ARG A 66 -7.16 2.88 16.25
C ARG A 66 -7.59 3.81 15.12
N VAL A 67 -6.68 4.12 14.22
CA VAL A 67 -7.06 4.71 12.92
C VAL A 67 -8.01 3.71 12.27
N GLY A 68 -9.19 4.15 11.82
CA GLY A 68 -10.21 3.31 11.16
C GLY A 68 -9.80 2.80 9.78
N TYR A 69 -8.51 2.53 9.58
CA TYR A 69 -7.93 1.97 8.37
C TYR A 69 -8.29 0.48 8.30
N ARG A 70 -9.32 0.15 7.53
CA ARG A 70 -9.87 -1.21 7.42
C ARG A 70 -9.67 -1.74 6.02
N ILE A 71 -9.68 -3.06 5.90
CA ILE A 71 -9.74 -3.71 4.58
C ILE A 71 -10.97 -3.18 3.83
N GLY A 72 -10.77 -2.79 2.57
CA GLY A 72 -11.80 -2.20 1.72
C GLY A 72 -11.90 -0.67 1.82
N THR A 73 -11.17 0.00 2.71
CA THR A 73 -11.05 1.47 2.67
C THR A 73 -10.48 1.89 1.32
N ARG A 74 -11.11 2.90 0.71
CA ARG A 74 -10.73 3.46 -0.60
C ARG A 74 -10.50 4.96 -0.47
N HIS A 75 -9.51 5.48 -1.17
CA HIS A 75 -9.28 6.90 -1.33
C HIS A 75 -8.59 7.16 -2.68
N PRO A 76 -8.66 8.39 -3.24
CA PRO A 76 -7.95 8.72 -4.46
C PRO A 76 -6.45 8.38 -4.35
N VAL A 77 -5.86 7.84 -5.41
CA VAL A 77 -4.42 7.52 -5.46
C VAL A 77 -3.54 8.77 -5.30
N SER A 78 -4.08 9.95 -5.61
CA SER A 78 -3.39 11.22 -5.42
C SER A 78 -3.39 11.72 -3.96
N ARG A 79 -3.95 10.96 -3.00
CA ARG A 79 -4.04 11.35 -1.58
C ARG A 79 -3.45 10.28 -0.67
N GLY A 80 -2.76 10.74 0.36
CA GLY A 80 -2.16 9.92 1.40
C GLY A 80 -0.91 9.18 0.95
N ALA A 81 -0.09 8.79 1.92
CA ALA A 81 1.20 8.13 1.67
C ALA A 81 1.06 6.88 0.79
N ALA A 82 0.02 6.05 0.99
CA ALA A 82 -0.15 4.82 0.20
C ALA A 82 -0.20 5.10 -1.32
N GLY A 83 -1.01 6.07 -1.74
CA GLY A 83 -1.16 6.42 -3.15
C GLY A 83 0.11 7.07 -3.73
N ILE A 84 0.74 7.97 -2.97
CA ILE A 84 2.01 8.58 -3.37
C ILE A 84 3.11 7.51 -3.54
N ALA A 85 3.19 6.55 -2.63
CA ALA A 85 4.14 5.44 -2.69
C ALA A 85 3.90 4.53 -3.91
N ILE A 86 2.65 4.23 -4.24
CA ILE A 86 2.31 3.49 -5.46
C ILE A 86 2.83 4.23 -6.69
N LEU A 87 2.49 5.52 -6.83
CA LEU A 87 2.87 6.35 -7.99
C LEU A 87 4.38 6.59 -8.08
N ALA A 88 5.06 6.74 -6.95
CA ALA A 88 6.53 6.80 -6.89
C ALA A 88 7.18 5.50 -7.41
N GLY A 89 6.43 4.40 -7.36
CA GLY A 89 6.78 3.12 -7.95
C GLY A 89 6.85 3.12 -9.49
N HIS A 90 6.19 4.06 -10.15
CA HIS A 90 6.10 4.13 -11.60
C HIS A 90 7.34 4.81 -12.19
N PRO A 91 7.65 4.60 -13.50
CA PRO A 91 8.64 5.39 -14.21
C PRO A 91 8.38 6.89 -14.04
N PRO A 92 9.43 7.73 -13.95
CA PRO A 92 9.26 9.17 -13.84
C PRO A 92 8.38 9.77 -14.93
N SER A 93 7.50 10.69 -14.54
CA SER A 93 6.62 11.44 -15.45
C SER A 93 6.76 12.95 -15.22
N ASP A 94 6.55 13.73 -16.28
CA ASP A 94 6.48 15.19 -16.19
C ASP A 94 5.30 15.65 -15.31
N THR A 95 4.25 14.83 -15.23
CA THR A 95 3.06 15.07 -14.40
C THR A 95 3.25 14.70 -12.93
N ASP A 96 4.40 14.14 -12.54
CA ASP A 96 4.65 13.79 -11.15
C ASP A 96 4.57 15.05 -10.27
N THR A 97 3.95 14.92 -9.11
CA THR A 97 4.00 15.96 -8.09
C THR A 97 5.37 15.93 -7.40
N GLU A 98 5.72 17.00 -6.70
CA GLU A 98 6.96 17.02 -5.91
C GLU A 98 6.98 15.89 -4.87
N ALA A 99 5.85 15.61 -4.23
CA ALA A 99 5.73 14.51 -3.26
C ALA A 99 6.04 13.14 -3.88
N ILE A 100 5.63 12.90 -5.13
CA ILE A 100 5.93 11.66 -5.86
C ILE A 100 7.43 11.58 -6.21
N ARG A 101 8.02 12.69 -6.68
CA ARG A 101 9.45 12.75 -7.00
C ARG A 101 10.31 12.48 -5.75
N ARG A 102 10.01 13.16 -4.65
CA ARG A 102 10.65 12.94 -3.34
C ARG A 102 10.50 11.51 -2.86
N ALA A 103 9.29 10.95 -2.92
CA ALA A 103 9.07 9.57 -2.48
C ALA A 103 9.84 8.54 -3.32
N ARG A 104 10.07 8.82 -4.61
CA ARG A 104 10.90 7.98 -5.47
C ARG A 104 12.39 8.06 -5.10
N GLU A 105 12.88 9.24 -4.76
CA GLU A 105 14.26 9.46 -4.31
C GLU A 105 14.51 8.83 -2.93
N ASP A 106 13.58 9.04 -2.00
CA ASP A 106 13.72 8.63 -0.60
C ASP A 106 13.34 7.16 -0.38
N GLY A 107 12.61 6.54 -1.33
CA GLY A 107 12.14 5.15 -1.27
C GLY A 107 10.87 4.96 -0.43
N PHE A 108 10.36 6.03 0.18
CA PHE A 108 9.11 6.06 0.93
C PHE A 108 8.44 7.42 0.76
N SER A 109 7.13 7.46 0.97
CA SER A 109 6.35 8.69 1.08
C SER A 109 5.93 8.92 2.52
N ILE A 110 5.71 10.18 2.88
CA ILE A 110 5.17 10.60 4.17
C ILE A 110 4.09 11.66 3.94
N THR A 111 2.99 11.54 4.68
CA THR A 111 1.87 12.49 4.63
C THR A 111 1.34 12.74 6.04
N ALA A 112 0.79 13.93 6.28
CA ALA A 112 0.19 14.30 7.55
C ALA A 112 -1.15 15.02 7.33
N GLY A 113 -2.21 14.57 7.98
CA GLY A 113 -3.54 15.20 7.93
C GLY A 113 -4.30 15.00 6.62
N GLU A 114 -3.79 14.20 5.67
CA GLU A 114 -4.37 14.13 4.32
C GLU A 114 -5.62 13.28 4.21
N LEU A 115 -5.75 12.21 5.01
CA LEU A 115 -6.93 11.34 5.01
C LEU A 115 -7.83 11.64 6.21
N GLU A 116 -7.23 11.82 7.38
CA GLU A 116 -7.89 12.16 8.64
C GLU A 116 -7.04 13.21 9.37
N HIS A 117 -7.68 14.12 10.09
CA HIS A 117 -6.96 15.17 10.82
C HIS A 117 -6.05 14.56 11.90
N GLY A 118 -4.79 14.99 11.95
CA GLY A 118 -3.79 14.46 12.89
C GLY A 118 -3.21 13.08 12.52
N ALA A 119 -3.67 12.46 11.43
CA ALA A 119 -3.11 11.18 10.98
C ALA A 119 -1.80 11.40 10.22
N VAL A 120 -0.74 10.70 10.62
CA VAL A 120 0.53 10.63 9.89
C VAL A 120 0.64 9.26 9.25
N GLY A 121 0.88 9.22 7.94
CA GLY A 121 1.06 8.00 7.17
C GLY A 121 2.43 7.96 6.53
N VAL A 122 3.07 6.79 6.55
CA VAL A 122 4.35 6.52 5.88
C VAL A 122 4.20 5.24 5.06
N ALA A 123 4.61 5.23 3.80
CA ALA A 123 4.44 4.08 2.92
C ALA A 123 5.56 3.94 1.89
N ALA A 124 5.85 2.71 1.48
CA ALA A 124 6.83 2.37 0.46
C ALA A 124 6.19 1.51 -0.65
N SER A 125 6.70 1.65 -1.87
CA SER A 125 6.20 0.94 -3.04
C SER A 125 6.52 -0.56 -2.97
N VAL A 126 5.53 -1.39 -3.29
CA VAL A 126 5.65 -2.84 -3.46
C VAL A 126 5.30 -3.16 -4.92
N ARG A 127 6.25 -3.72 -5.64
CA ARG A 127 6.14 -4.03 -7.06
C ARG A 127 6.32 -5.53 -7.25
N SER A 128 5.33 -6.19 -7.82
CA SER A 128 5.56 -7.46 -8.49
C SER A 128 6.09 -7.18 -9.90
N PRO A 129 7.11 -7.91 -10.39
CA PRO A 129 7.43 -7.93 -11.81
C PRO A 129 6.15 -8.19 -12.61
N LEU A 130 6.01 -7.54 -13.76
CA LEU A 130 4.98 -7.86 -14.73
C LEU A 130 5.11 -9.37 -15.02
N ASP A 131 4.00 -10.11 -14.92
CA ASP A 131 3.98 -11.45 -15.47
C ASP A 131 4.16 -11.40 -17.00
N HIS A 132 4.33 -12.56 -17.64
CA HIS A 132 4.56 -12.64 -19.10
C HIS A 132 3.40 -12.04 -19.92
N GLU A 133 2.25 -11.78 -19.27
CA GLU A 133 1.02 -11.21 -19.83
C GLU A 133 0.90 -9.69 -19.58
N GLY A 134 1.88 -9.06 -18.91
CA GLY A 134 1.94 -7.61 -18.70
C GLY A 134 1.06 -7.09 -17.56
N VAL A 135 0.60 -7.95 -16.65
CA VAL A 135 -0.23 -7.56 -15.51
C VAL A 135 0.63 -7.46 -14.26
N GLY A 136 0.94 -6.23 -13.85
CA GLY A 136 1.67 -5.94 -12.61
C GLY A 136 0.75 -5.83 -11.41
N PHE A 137 1.26 -6.17 -10.23
CA PHE A 137 0.61 -5.84 -8.97
C PHE A 137 1.20 -4.54 -8.41
N GLU A 138 0.49 -3.43 -8.65
CA GLU A 138 0.87 -2.09 -8.18
C GLU A 138 0.34 -1.87 -6.77
N SER A 139 1.25 -1.86 -5.80
CA SER A 139 0.87 -1.80 -4.39
C SER A 139 1.84 -1.00 -3.55
N SER A 140 1.45 -0.75 -2.30
CA SER A 140 2.29 -0.13 -1.29
C SER A 140 2.04 -0.78 0.06
N VAL A 141 3.10 -0.88 0.86
CA VAL A 141 3.02 -1.21 2.28
C VAL A 141 3.29 0.04 3.10
N GLY A 142 2.56 0.24 4.19
CA GLY A 142 2.71 1.43 5.01
C GLY A 142 2.18 1.28 6.42
N VAL A 143 2.35 2.35 7.19
CA VAL A 143 1.82 2.51 8.55
C VAL A 143 1.09 3.84 8.67
N VAL A 144 0.11 3.88 9.57
CA VAL A 144 -0.62 5.10 9.93
C VAL A 144 -0.88 5.15 11.44
N ALA A 145 -0.72 6.32 12.03
CA ALA A 145 -1.05 6.59 13.42
C ALA A 145 -1.70 7.98 13.58
N ILE A 146 -2.45 8.16 14.67
CA ILE A 146 -2.95 9.47 15.10
C ILE A 146 -1.94 10.01 16.11
N GLU A 147 -1.12 10.97 15.67
CA GLU A 147 -0.02 11.56 16.45
C GLU A 147 1.05 10.54 16.93
N GLY A 148 2.22 11.03 17.33
CA GLY A 148 3.25 10.19 17.97
C GLY A 148 3.96 9.17 17.08
N LEU A 149 3.79 9.22 15.75
CA LEU A 149 4.56 8.37 14.83
C LEU A 149 6.01 8.86 14.74
N ASP A 150 6.96 8.00 15.10
CA ASP A 150 8.36 8.22 14.80
C ASP A 150 8.59 8.00 13.29
N ALA A 151 8.75 9.10 12.55
CA ALA A 151 8.85 9.08 11.10
C ALA A 151 10.10 8.34 10.59
N ASP A 152 11.23 8.43 11.29
CA ASP A 152 12.49 7.81 10.86
C ASP A 152 12.45 6.29 11.05
N VAL A 153 11.92 5.85 12.19
CA VAL A 153 11.66 4.43 12.46
C VAL A 153 10.64 3.87 11.48
N ALA A 154 9.55 4.60 11.24
CA ALA A 154 8.51 4.19 10.29
C ALA A 154 9.05 4.08 8.87
N ALA A 155 9.78 5.08 8.38
CA ALA A 155 10.39 5.11 7.05
C ALA A 155 11.31 3.90 6.83
N SER A 156 12.23 3.68 7.76
CA SER A 156 13.17 2.57 7.70
C SER A 156 12.44 1.22 7.72
N ALA A 157 11.41 1.07 8.56
CA ALA A 157 10.64 -0.16 8.69
C ALA A 157 9.77 -0.45 7.46
N VAL A 158 9.12 0.55 6.87
CA VAL A 158 8.29 0.33 5.66
C VAL A 158 9.15 -0.02 4.45
N VAL A 159 10.31 0.61 4.27
CA VAL A 159 11.24 0.31 3.17
C VAL A 159 11.77 -1.11 3.30
N ALA A 160 12.22 -1.51 4.50
CA ALA A 160 12.67 -2.88 4.75
C ALA A 160 11.55 -3.90 4.53
N THR A 161 10.32 -3.58 4.94
CA THR A 161 9.16 -4.46 4.74
C THR A 161 8.81 -4.58 3.26
N ALA A 162 8.82 -3.48 2.52
CA ALA A 162 8.56 -3.47 1.07
C ALA A 162 9.57 -4.35 0.33
N ALA A 163 10.86 -4.24 0.66
CA ALA A 163 11.90 -5.07 0.08
C ALA A 163 11.65 -6.57 0.33
N ARG A 164 11.27 -6.95 1.57
CA ARG A 164 10.93 -8.33 1.90
C ARG A 164 9.71 -8.84 1.13
N ILE A 165 8.67 -8.02 0.97
CA ILE A 165 7.49 -8.39 0.18
C ILE A 165 7.89 -8.59 -1.29
N ASN A 166 8.65 -7.67 -1.88
CA ASN A 166 9.09 -7.77 -3.28
C ASN A 166 9.85 -9.09 -3.52
N SER A 167 10.81 -9.44 -2.66
CA SER A 167 11.55 -10.70 -2.79
C SER A 167 10.67 -11.96 -2.72
N LEU A 168 9.52 -11.89 -2.02
CA LEU A 168 8.57 -13.01 -1.92
C LEU A 168 7.60 -13.07 -3.11
N LEU A 169 7.41 -11.95 -3.83
CA LEU A 169 6.62 -11.88 -5.06
C LEU A 169 7.43 -12.32 -6.28
N ASP A 170 8.76 -12.19 -6.23
CA ASP A 170 9.69 -12.66 -7.28
C ASP A 170 9.82 -14.20 -7.36
N THR A 171 9.15 -14.96 -6.46
CA THR A 171 9.29 -16.43 -6.30
C THR A 171 8.04 -17.23 -6.69
#